data_AF-A0A258D329-F1
#
_entry.id   AF-A0A258D329-F1
#
_cell.length_a   1.000
_cell.length_b   1.000
_cell.length_c   1.000
_cell.angle_alpha   90.00
_cell.angle_beta   90.00
_cell.angle_gamma   90.00
#
_symmetry.space_group_name_H-M   'P 1'
#
loop_
_entity.id
_entity.type
_entity.pdbx_description
1 polymer ?
#
loop_
_entity_poly.entity_id
_entity_poly.type
_entity_poly.pdbx_seq_one_letter_code
_entity_poly.pdbx_strand_id
1 'polypeptide(L)'
;MRIRTIRHRGLRRLVEADDSSGLQPQVVDKLRKMIAFLQDMQGPDELRFVPTWKAHLLTGDRKGVWSLFVTKNWRLTFRIEQNDIEIIDLDYEDYH
;
A
#
# COMPACT_ATOMS: atom_id res chain seq x y z
N MET A 1 4.21 7.71 -7.77
CA MET A 1 5.22 6.67 -8.11
C MET A 1 4.62 5.55 -8.96
N ARG A 2 5.43 4.81 -9.73
CA ARG A 2 4.93 3.62 -10.45
C ARG A 2 4.80 2.43 -9.49
N ILE A 3 3.66 1.74 -9.52
CA ILE A 3 3.50 0.44 -8.85
C ILE A 3 3.96 -0.65 -9.83
N ARG A 4 5.05 -1.34 -9.49
CA ARG A 4 5.68 -2.33 -10.36
C ARG A 4 5.20 -3.75 -10.07
N THR A 5 5.08 -4.13 -8.80
CA THR A 5 4.64 -5.47 -8.40
C THR A 5 3.61 -5.43 -7.28
N ILE A 6 2.59 -6.28 -7.40
CA ILE A 6 1.49 -6.41 -6.44
C ILE A 6 1.38 -7.88 -6.04
N ARG A 7 1.54 -8.16 -4.75
CA ARG A 7 1.43 -9.50 -4.16
C ARG A 7 -0.02 -9.89 -3.93
N HIS A 8 -0.83 -8.98 -3.40
CA HIS A 8 -2.24 -9.26 -3.11
C HIS A 8 -3.08 -9.35 -4.39
N ARG A 9 -3.69 -10.51 -4.65
CA ARG A 9 -4.50 -10.73 -5.87
C ARG A 9 -5.68 -9.75 -6.00
N GLY A 10 -6.35 -9.43 -4.89
CA GLY A 10 -7.46 -8.46 -4.91
C GLY A 10 -7.00 -7.02 -5.18
N LEU A 11 -5.81 -6.63 -4.72
CA LEU A 11 -5.27 -5.31 -5.06
C LEU A 11 -4.87 -5.25 -6.53
N ARG A 12 -4.31 -6.35 -7.05
CA ARG A 12 -3.93 -6.44 -8.46
C ARG A 12 -5.14 -6.20 -9.37
N ARG A 13 -6.25 -6.88 -9.10
CA ARG A 13 -7.51 -6.68 -9.84
C ARG A 13 -8.03 -5.24 -9.74
N LEU A 14 -7.96 -4.66 -8.54
CA LEU A 14 -8.38 -3.28 -8.32
C LEU A 14 -7.52 -2.29 -9.13
N VAL A 15 -6.21 -2.49 -9.17
CA VAL A 15 -5.29 -1.61 -9.91
C VAL A 15 -5.42 -1.78 -11.43
N GLU A 16 -5.54 -3.02 -11.92
CA GLU A 16 -5.50 -3.32 -13.35
C GLU A 16 -6.86 -3.15 -14.05
N ALA A 17 -7.97 -3.38 -13.34
CA ALA A 17 -9.30 -3.48 -13.93
C ALA A 17 -10.42 -2.76 -13.14
N ASP A 18 -10.07 -2.02 -12.07
CA ASP A 18 -11.03 -1.45 -11.10
C ASP A 18 -12.00 -2.50 -10.51
N ASP A 19 -11.57 -3.76 -10.49
CA ASP A 19 -12.34 -4.88 -9.95
C ASP A 19 -12.00 -5.10 -8.46
N SER A 20 -12.97 -4.83 -7.58
CA SER A 20 -12.83 -4.98 -6.13
C SER A 20 -12.97 -6.42 -5.61
N SER A 21 -13.11 -7.40 -6.50
CA SER A 21 -13.31 -8.81 -6.13
C SER A 21 -12.13 -9.38 -5.35
N GLY A 22 -12.40 -9.84 -4.13
CA GLY A 22 -11.38 -10.34 -3.19
C GLY A 22 -10.83 -9.28 -2.23
N LEU A 23 -11.47 -8.12 -2.12
CA LEU A 23 -11.25 -7.12 -1.08
C LEU A 23 -12.48 -7.03 -0.17
N GLN A 24 -12.28 -6.55 1.06
CA GLN A 24 -13.41 -6.31 1.97
C GLN A 24 -14.18 -5.06 1.51
N PRO A 25 -15.50 -5.15 1.26
CA PRO A 25 -16.28 -4.03 0.70
C PRO A 25 -16.11 -2.72 1.46
N GLN A 26 -16.09 -2.79 2.79
CA GLN A 26 -15.95 -1.64 3.69
C GLN A 26 -14.65 -0.83 3.55
N VAL A 27 -13.60 -1.39 2.93
CA VAL A 27 -12.31 -0.69 2.77
C VAL A 27 -11.96 -0.40 1.31
N VAL A 28 -12.78 -0.81 0.34
CA VAL A 28 -12.47 -0.66 -1.09
C VAL A 28 -12.18 0.81 -1.44
N ASP A 29 -13.05 1.73 -1.02
CA ASP A 29 -12.86 3.15 -1.34
C ASP A 29 -11.63 3.75 -0.66
N LYS A 30 -11.29 3.26 0.54
CA LYS A 30 -10.05 3.66 1.21
C LYS A 30 -8.83 3.13 0.47
N LEU A 31 -8.86 1.87 0.05
CA LEU A 31 -7.77 1.25 -0.73
C LEU A 31 -7.57 1.96 -2.08
N ARG A 32 -8.65 2.31 -2.79
CA ARG A 32 -8.58 3.13 -4.01
C ARG A 32 -7.87 4.46 -3.77
N LYS A 33 -8.26 5.19 -2.71
CA LYS A 33 -7.62 6.47 -2.34
C LYS A 33 -6.14 6.31 -1.99
N MET A 34 -5.79 5.24 -1.26
CA MET A 34 -4.40 4.95 -0.93
C MET A 34 -3.59 4.63 -2.19
N ILE A 35 -4.09 3.78 -3.08
CA ILE A 35 -3.44 3.43 -4.34
C ILE A 35 -3.24 4.68 -5.22
N ALA A 36 -4.28 5.51 -5.37
CA ALA A 36 -4.19 6.74 -6.15
C ALA A 36 -3.13 7.69 -5.58
N PHE A 37 -3.08 7.86 -4.26
CA PHE A 37 -2.04 8.64 -3.58
C PHE A 37 -0.64 8.07 -3.84
N LEU A 38 -0.46 6.76 -3.72
CA LEU A 38 0.81 6.09 -3.99
C LEU A 38 1.28 6.30 -5.45
N GLN A 39 0.33 6.35 -6.39
CA GLN A 39 0.61 6.63 -7.80
C GLN A 39 0.99 8.09 -8.05
N ASP A 40 0.48 9.02 -7.27
CA ASP A 40 0.69 10.47 -7.43
C ASP A 40 1.91 11.01 -6.65
N MET A 41 2.24 10.40 -5.51
CA MET A 41 3.32 10.89 -4.64
C MET A 41 4.68 10.91 -5.35
N GLN A 42 5.52 11.90 -5.00
CA GLN A 42 6.86 12.11 -5.55
C GLN A 42 7.96 11.53 -4.65
N GLY A 43 7.68 11.38 -3.35
CA GLY A 43 8.64 10.85 -2.39
C GLY A 43 8.02 10.08 -1.22
N PRO A 44 8.78 9.20 -0.54
CA PRO A 44 8.30 8.43 0.61
C PRO A 44 7.87 9.32 1.80
N ASP A 45 8.43 10.53 1.93
CA ASP A 45 8.10 11.43 3.04
C ASP A 45 6.64 11.91 2.98
N GLU A 46 6.03 11.96 1.79
CA GLU A 46 4.63 12.34 1.60
C GLU A 46 3.67 11.35 2.26
N LEU A 47 4.07 10.09 2.46
CA LEU A 47 3.26 9.09 3.18
C LEU A 47 2.87 9.58 4.59
N ARG A 48 3.66 10.47 5.19
CA ARG A 48 3.41 11.04 6.52
C ARG A 48 2.43 12.21 6.49
N PHE A 49 2.09 12.75 5.32
CA PHE A 49 1.12 13.85 5.17
C PHE A 49 -0.31 13.43 5.45
N VAL A 50 -0.57 12.11 5.54
CA VAL A 50 -1.86 11.55 5.94
C VAL A 50 -1.73 10.84 7.30
N PRO A 51 -1.85 11.57 8.43
CA PRO A 51 -1.60 11.02 9.77
C PRO A 51 -2.48 9.81 10.12
N THR A 52 -3.70 9.77 9.57
CA THR A 52 -4.67 8.68 9.82
C THR A 52 -4.20 7.33 9.26
N TRP A 53 -3.25 7.32 8.32
CA TRP A 53 -2.63 6.10 7.80
C TRP A 53 -1.49 5.59 8.69
N LYS A 54 -1.04 6.36 9.69
CA LYS A 54 -0.02 5.93 10.65
C LYS A 54 1.20 5.31 9.96
N ALA A 55 1.65 5.92 8.87
CA ALA A 55 2.71 5.39 8.03
C ALA A 55 4.02 5.24 8.81
N HIS A 56 4.61 4.05 8.78
CA HIS A 56 5.90 3.78 9.40
C HIS A 56 6.64 2.67 8.66
N LEU A 57 7.96 2.65 8.81
CA LEU A 57 8.81 1.56 8.35
C LEU A 57 8.78 0.42 9.38
N LEU A 58 8.65 -0.80 8.89
CA LEU A 58 8.82 -2.00 9.70
C LEU A 58 10.30 -2.19 10.06
N THR A 59 10.53 -2.97 11.12
CA THR A 59 11.85 -3.32 11.66
C THR A 59 12.08 -4.83 11.62
N GLY A 60 13.26 -5.30 12.04
CA GLY A 60 13.61 -6.73 12.02
C GLY A 60 13.73 -7.29 10.61
N ASP A 61 13.18 -8.49 10.39
CA ASP A 61 13.28 -9.22 9.12
C ASP A 61 12.56 -8.53 7.95
N ARG A 62 11.66 -7.58 8.25
CA ARG A 62 10.94 -6.77 7.26
C ARG A 62 11.43 -5.33 7.20
N LYS A 63 12.66 -5.07 7.67
CA LYS A 63 13.26 -3.73 7.63
C LYS A 63 13.19 -3.13 6.22
N GLY A 64 12.70 -1.90 6.12
CA GLY A 64 12.55 -1.19 4.85
C GLY A 64 11.20 -1.37 4.15
N VAL A 65 10.30 -2.20 4.71
CA VAL A 65 8.89 -2.27 4.28
C VAL A 65 8.11 -1.13 4.93
N TRP A 66 7.36 -0.38 4.12
CA TRP A 66 6.35 0.56 4.60
C TRP A 66 5.10 -0.17 5.04
N SER A 67 4.50 0.29 6.14
CA SER A 67 3.21 -0.20 6.64
C SER A 67 2.27 0.97 6.87
N LEU A 68 1.10 0.91 6.25
CA LEU A 68 0.02 1.88 6.37
C LEU A 68 -1.23 1.22 6.96
N PHE A 69 -1.87 1.91 7.91
CA PHE A 69 -3.08 1.48 8.57
C PHE A 69 -4.31 1.55 7.65
N VAL A 70 -4.91 0.39 7.37
CA VAL A 70 -6.18 0.31 6.63
C VAL A 70 -7.35 0.27 7.60
N THR A 71 -7.47 -0.78 8.41
CA THR A 71 -8.53 -0.94 9.42
C THR A 71 -8.14 -2.02 10.41
N LYS A 72 -8.50 -1.90 11.70
CA LYS A 72 -8.20 -2.90 12.75
C LYS A 72 -6.77 -3.48 12.60
N ASN A 73 -6.66 -4.73 12.21
CA ASN A 73 -5.39 -5.44 12.02
C ASN A 73 -4.85 -5.35 10.58
N TRP A 74 -5.64 -4.89 9.62
CA TRP A 74 -5.24 -4.85 8.22
C TRP A 74 -4.28 -3.71 7.90
N ARG A 75 -3.24 -4.03 7.14
CA ARG A 75 -2.22 -3.09 6.68
C ARG A 75 -2.09 -3.15 5.16
N LEU A 76 -1.77 -2.00 4.57
CA LEU A 76 -1.23 -1.92 3.23
C LEU A 76 0.28 -1.84 3.38
N THR A 77 0.99 -2.80 2.80
CA THR A 77 2.46 -2.90 2.93
C THR A 77 3.12 -2.90 1.56
N PHE A 78 4.31 -2.33 1.47
CA PHE A 78 5.10 -2.29 0.23
C PHE A 78 6.54 -1.87 0.51
N ARG A 79 7.44 -2.02 -0.47
CA ARG A 79 8.77 -1.42 -0.45
C ARG A 79 8.87 -0.36 -1.54
N ILE A 80 9.79 0.58 -1.38
CA ILE A 80 10.16 1.55 -2.41
C ILE A 80 11.60 1.25 -2.82
N GLU A 81 11.83 0.94 -4.10
CA GLU A 81 13.19 0.78 -4.63
C GLU A 81 13.83 2.15 -4.84
N GLN A 82 15.04 2.33 -4.28
CA GLN A 82 15.73 3.63 -4.25
C GLN A 82 16.20 4.11 -5.62
N ASN A 83 16.47 3.20 -6.57
CA ASN A 83 17.03 3.56 -7.87
C ASN A 83 15.98 4.15 -8.80
N ASP A 84 14.78 3.57 -8.83
CA ASP A 84 13.73 3.92 -9.79
C ASP A 84 12.51 4.60 -9.15
N ILE A 85 12.51 4.78 -7.82
CA ILE A 85 11.39 5.34 -7.05
C ILE A 85 10.07 4.59 -7.38
N GLU A 86 10.18 3.26 -7.41
CA GLU A 86 9.07 2.35 -7.72
C GLU A 86 8.55 1.68 -6.46
N ILE A 87 7.23 1.51 -6.40
CA ILE A 87 6.58 0.69 -5.37
C ILE A 87 6.61 -0.76 -5.83
N ILE A 88 7.20 -1.61 -5.01
CA ILE A 88 7.25 -3.06 -5.21
C ILE A 88 6.58 -3.78 -4.03
N ASP A 89 6.17 -5.01 -4.28
CA ASP A 89 5.59 -5.93 -3.30
C ASP A 89 4.36 -5.38 -2.59
N LEU A 90 3.51 -4.64 -3.31
CA LEU A 90 2.29 -4.09 -2.72
C LEU A 90 1.37 -5.21 -2.23
N ASP A 91 1.06 -5.21 -0.95
CA ASP A 91 0.26 -6.23 -0.28
C ASP A 91 -0.83 -5.62 0.61
N TYR A 92 -1.88 -6.40 0.84
CA TYR A 92 -2.96 -6.10 1.78
C TYR A 92 -3.09 -7.29 2.72
N GLU A 93 -2.54 -7.14 3.92
CA GLU A 93 -2.29 -8.25 4.85
C GLU A 93 -2.93 -7.99 6.21
N ASP A 94 -3.32 -9.09 6.87
CA ASP A 94 -3.72 -9.08 8.26
C ASP A 94 -2.47 -9.06 9.14
N TYR A 95 -2.35 -8.05 9.99
CA TYR A 95 -1.21 -7.84 10.87
C TYR A 95 -1.58 -8.38 12.27
N HIS A 96 -1.44 -9.70 12.42
CA HIS A 96 -1.52 -10.47 13.67
C HIS A 96 -0.44 -11.54 13.70
#